data_AF-A0A953DEK8-F1
#
_entry.id   AF-A0A953DEK8-F1
#
_cell.length_a   1.000
_cell.length_b   1.000
_cell.length_c   1.000
_cell.angle_alpha   90.00
_cell.angle_beta   90.00
_cell.angle_gamma   90.00
#
_symmetry.space_group_name_H-M   'P 1'
#
loop_
_entity.id
_entity.type
_entity.pdbx_description
1 polymer ?
#
loop_
_entity_poly.entity_id
_entity_poly.type
_entity_poly.pdbx_seq_one_letter_code
_entity_poly.pdbx_strand_id
1 'polypeptide(L)'
;MSRLSRRELIRRSVLLTVGTGIGSLLAACGGGGDQTPTTAQSTTQAASAATPTPQPQVSPTAATEAAATPAASPETGAWDDVIAQAKHEGELVLYDGHGGALPSIGFAAEEFSKDFQIRVDVSTMRASEALERVRVEQQSGQAVADVLTVGPTTVYQMLQDDFVQPVGDLPGLERVSQDVWVHVDALG
;
A
#
# COMPACT_ATOMS: atom_id res chain seq x y z
N MET A 1 -33.68 16.56 -8.15
CA MET A 1 -33.73 15.65 -9.32
C MET A 1 -32.32 15.55 -9.89
N SER A 2 -31.88 14.32 -10.12
CA SER A 2 -30.51 13.81 -9.99
C SER A 2 -29.44 14.53 -10.83
N ARG A 3 -28.32 14.88 -10.19
CA ARG A 3 -27.08 15.26 -10.89
C ARG A 3 -26.39 13.97 -11.34
N LEU A 4 -26.53 13.65 -12.63
CA LEU A 4 -25.79 12.55 -13.24
C LEU A 4 -24.29 12.90 -13.26
N SER A 5 -23.50 12.04 -12.64
CA SER A 5 -22.05 12.19 -12.51
C SER A 5 -21.36 11.99 -13.86
N ARG A 6 -20.37 12.85 -14.17
CA ARG A 6 -19.52 12.73 -15.37
C ARG A 6 -18.89 11.34 -15.52
N ARG A 7 -18.73 10.61 -14.42
CA ARG A 7 -18.19 9.24 -14.37
C ARG A 7 -19.13 8.21 -15.05
N GLU A 8 -20.42 8.49 -15.13
CA GLU A 8 -21.42 7.58 -15.74
C GLU A 8 -21.56 7.76 -17.26
N LEU A 9 -21.17 8.93 -17.78
CA LEU A 9 -21.08 9.19 -19.22
C LEU A 9 -19.86 8.50 -19.86
N ILE A 10 -18.78 8.33 -19.11
CA ILE A 10 -17.56 7.68 -19.63
C ILE A 10 -17.71 6.16 -19.63
N ARG A 11 -18.29 5.57 -18.57
CA ARG A 11 -18.54 4.12 -18.49
C ARG A 11 -19.51 3.58 -19.56
N ARG A 12 -20.39 4.42 -20.10
CA ARG A 12 -21.34 4.03 -21.16
C ARG A 12 -20.80 4.07 -22.58
N SER A 13 -19.57 4.55 -22.80
CA SER A 13 -19.10 4.89 -24.15
C SER A 13 -18.03 3.98 -24.75
N VAL A 14 -17.60 2.89 -24.09
CA VAL A 14 -16.48 2.05 -24.61
C VAL A 14 -16.82 0.57 -24.84
N LEU A 15 -18.08 0.15 -24.69
CA LEU A 15 -18.53 -1.19 -25.09
C LEU A 15 -19.37 -1.16 -26.38
N LEU A 16 -18.71 -1.30 -27.54
CA LEU A 16 -19.20 -1.77 -28.87
C LEU A 16 -18.21 -1.19 -29.91
N THR A 17 -17.29 -1.93 -30.53
CA THR A 17 -17.58 -2.89 -31.61
C THR A 17 -16.45 -3.93 -31.84
N VAL A 18 -16.85 -5.18 -31.72
CA VAL A 18 -16.50 -6.41 -32.48
C VAL A 18 -15.56 -6.26 -33.70
N GLY A 19 -14.52 -7.11 -33.75
CA GLY A 19 -13.73 -7.40 -34.94
C GLY A 19 -13.16 -8.82 -34.89
N THR A 20 -13.89 -9.77 -35.49
CA THR A 20 -13.58 -11.19 -35.66
C THR A 20 -12.39 -11.39 -36.62
N GLY A 21 -11.42 -12.23 -36.28
CA GLY A 21 -10.31 -12.58 -37.17
C GLY A 21 -9.65 -13.91 -36.79
N ILE A 22 -10.06 -14.97 -37.49
CA ILE A 22 -9.53 -16.34 -37.48
C ILE A 22 -8.19 -16.36 -38.25
N GLY A 23 -7.19 -17.09 -37.76
CA GLY A 23 -5.96 -17.34 -38.51
C GLY A 23 -4.96 -18.25 -37.80
N SER A 24 -5.17 -19.57 -37.91
CA SER A 24 -4.23 -20.61 -37.52
C SER A 24 -3.04 -20.72 -38.49
N LEU A 25 -1.91 -21.26 -38.00
CA LEU A 25 -0.96 -22.20 -38.65
C LEU A 25 0.52 -21.79 -38.74
N LEU A 26 1.34 -22.69 -38.18
CA LEU A 26 2.59 -23.27 -38.69
C LEU A 26 3.92 -22.50 -38.65
N ALA A 27 4.81 -23.06 -37.81
CA ALA A 27 6.10 -23.66 -38.19
C ALA A 27 7.32 -22.78 -38.55
N ALA A 28 8.33 -22.94 -37.69
CA ALA A 28 9.69 -23.40 -38.02
C ALA A 28 10.78 -22.40 -38.48
N CYS A 29 12.00 -22.81 -38.12
CA CYS A 29 13.34 -22.28 -38.39
C CYS A 29 13.72 -21.06 -37.54
N GLY A 30 14.84 -21.03 -36.81
CA GLY A 30 16.10 -21.75 -37.01
C GLY A 30 17.17 -20.75 -37.46
N GLY A 31 18.17 -20.51 -36.61
CA GLY A 31 19.32 -19.64 -36.85
C GLY A 31 19.70 -18.94 -35.54
N GLY A 32 20.77 -19.29 -34.84
CA GLY A 32 22.12 -19.54 -35.33
C GLY A 32 22.91 -18.24 -35.17
N GLY A 33 23.47 -18.02 -33.99
CA GLY A 33 24.23 -16.81 -33.66
C GLY A 33 25.16 -17.06 -32.48
N ASP A 34 26.37 -17.52 -32.80
CA ASP A 34 27.50 -17.64 -31.89
C ASP A 34 27.76 -16.32 -31.15
N GLN A 35 27.74 -16.37 -29.82
CA GLN A 35 28.44 -15.38 -29.00
C GLN A 35 29.35 -16.12 -28.01
N THR A 36 30.62 -16.13 -28.38
CA THR A 36 31.78 -16.42 -27.52
C THR A 36 31.74 -15.59 -26.24
N PRO A 37 31.78 -16.20 -25.04
CA PRO A 37 32.16 -15.51 -23.84
C PRO A 37 33.68 -15.58 -23.65
N THR A 38 34.25 -14.39 -23.56
CA THR A 38 35.57 -14.02 -23.01
C THR A 38 35.99 -14.88 -21.81
N THR A 39 37.22 -15.37 -21.89
CA THR A 39 38.01 -15.96 -20.80
C THR A 39 38.03 -15.04 -19.57
N ALA A 40 37.48 -15.51 -18.46
CA ALA A 40 37.72 -14.96 -17.13
C ALA A 40 38.20 -16.08 -16.20
N GLN A 41 39.25 -15.76 -15.46
CA GLN A 41 40.12 -16.65 -14.70
C GLN A 41 39.38 -17.37 -13.56
N SER A 42 39.60 -18.68 -13.44
CA SER A 42 39.25 -19.44 -12.24
C SER A 42 40.36 -19.27 -11.20
N THR A 43 40.10 -18.50 -10.15
CA THR A 43 40.81 -18.62 -8.88
C THR A 43 40.07 -19.64 -8.01
N THR A 44 40.80 -20.71 -7.67
CA THR A 44 40.42 -21.71 -6.67
C THR A 44 40.20 -21.02 -5.32
N GLN A 45 38.99 -21.12 -4.75
CA GLN A 45 38.78 -20.88 -3.32
C GLN A 45 37.83 -21.93 -2.74
N ALA A 46 38.30 -22.49 -1.63
CA ALA A 46 37.87 -23.74 -1.03
C ALA A 46 36.43 -23.73 -0.49
N ALA A 47 35.73 -24.84 -0.72
CA ALA A 47 34.46 -25.17 -0.11
C ALA A 47 34.65 -25.41 1.40
N SER A 48 34.00 -24.58 2.21
CA SER A 48 33.74 -24.87 3.62
C SER A 48 32.31 -25.43 3.71
N ALA A 49 32.21 -26.71 4.09
CA ALA A 49 30.94 -27.39 4.31
C ALA A 49 30.29 -26.85 5.58
N ALA A 50 29.19 -26.10 5.42
CA ALA A 50 28.28 -25.77 6.51
C ALA A 50 27.09 -26.73 6.49
N THR A 51 26.97 -27.51 7.56
CA THR A 51 25.85 -28.40 7.86
C THR A 51 24.54 -27.61 7.99
N PRO A 52 23.45 -27.96 7.30
CA PRO A 52 22.17 -27.29 7.49
C PRO A 52 21.54 -27.69 8.84
N THR A 53 21.35 -26.71 9.72
CA THR A 53 20.52 -26.82 10.92
C THR A 53 19.04 -26.77 10.49
N PRO A 54 18.18 -27.71 10.92
CA PRO A 54 16.75 -27.68 10.59
C PRO A 54 16.04 -26.52 11.29
N GLN A 55 15.45 -25.63 10.51
CA GLN A 55 14.63 -24.52 10.99
C GLN A 55 13.20 -25.00 11.30
N PRO A 56 12.60 -24.64 12.45
CA PRO A 56 11.23 -25.06 12.80
C PRO A 56 10.20 -24.48 11.83
N GLN A 57 9.40 -25.36 11.23
CA GLN A 57 8.23 -25.00 10.44
C GLN A 57 7.12 -24.48 11.37
N VAL A 58 6.92 -23.16 11.41
CA VAL A 58 5.69 -22.57 11.97
C VAL A 58 4.58 -22.74 10.93
N SER A 59 3.53 -23.48 11.31
CA SER A 59 2.33 -23.64 10.48
C SER A 59 1.51 -22.35 10.57
N PRO A 60 1.13 -21.71 9.44
CA PRO A 60 0.27 -20.54 9.48
C PRO A 60 -1.13 -20.95 9.96
N THR A 61 -1.51 -20.46 11.14
CA THR A 61 -2.91 -20.45 11.57
C THR A 61 -3.65 -19.47 10.67
N ALA A 62 -4.65 -19.95 9.94
CA ALA A 62 -5.50 -19.14 9.08
C ALA A 62 -6.18 -18.04 9.90
N ALA A 63 -5.73 -16.80 9.75
CA ALA A 63 -6.47 -15.63 10.20
C ALA A 63 -7.75 -15.53 9.35
N THR A 64 -8.90 -15.47 10.03
CA THR A 64 -10.17 -15.19 9.38
C THR A 64 -10.14 -13.73 8.93
N GLU A 65 -10.08 -13.52 7.63
CA GLU A 65 -10.07 -12.22 6.98
C GLU A 65 -11.47 -11.61 7.10
N ALA A 66 -11.65 -10.69 8.05
CA ALA A 66 -12.83 -9.87 8.12
C ALA A 66 -12.75 -8.83 6.99
N ALA A 67 -13.59 -9.00 5.97
CA ALA A 67 -13.71 -8.04 4.88
C ALA A 67 -14.09 -6.66 5.44
N ALA A 68 -13.17 -5.71 5.39
CA ALA A 68 -13.42 -4.32 5.74
C ALA A 68 -14.44 -3.72 4.77
N THR A 69 -15.63 -3.42 5.27
CA THR A 69 -16.61 -2.60 4.53
C THR A 69 -16.13 -1.15 4.59
N PRO A 70 -16.13 -0.38 3.48
CA PRO A 70 -15.74 1.02 3.50
C PRO A 70 -16.64 1.79 4.48
N ALA A 71 -16.09 2.23 5.61
CA ALA A 71 -16.82 3.01 6.58
C ALA A 71 -16.96 4.45 6.06
N ALA A 72 -18.19 4.93 5.97
CA ALA A 72 -18.45 6.36 5.77
C ALA A 72 -17.93 7.13 6.99
N SER A 73 -17.38 8.33 6.76
CA SER A 73 -16.80 9.10 7.85
C SER A 73 -17.82 9.51 8.90
N PRO A 74 -17.45 9.46 10.20
CA PRO A 74 -18.37 9.76 11.28
C PRO A 74 -18.54 11.27 11.49
N GLU A 75 -19.79 11.69 11.71
CA GLU A 75 -20.15 13.01 12.27
C GLU A 75 -19.45 13.22 13.64
N THR A 76 -19.32 14.45 14.14
CA THR A 76 -18.57 14.75 15.39
C THR A 76 -19.02 13.93 16.62
N GLY A 77 -20.30 13.57 16.74
CA GLY A 77 -20.81 12.69 17.80
C GLY A 77 -20.51 11.19 17.60
N ALA A 78 -20.09 10.79 16.40
CA ALA A 78 -19.75 9.42 16.05
C ALA A 78 -18.25 9.11 16.23
N TRP A 79 -17.42 10.09 16.61
CA TRP A 79 -16.00 9.87 16.88
C TRP A 79 -15.73 9.14 18.20
N ASP A 80 -16.58 9.31 19.21
CA ASP A 80 -16.49 8.51 20.44
C ASP A 80 -16.74 7.02 20.16
N ASP A 81 -17.67 6.72 19.23
CA ASP A 81 -17.95 5.35 18.79
C ASP A 81 -16.76 4.76 18.02
N VAL A 82 -16.11 5.55 17.15
CA VAL A 82 -14.87 5.14 16.48
C VAL A 82 -13.79 4.81 17.49
N ILE A 83 -13.59 5.67 18.50
CA ILE A 83 -12.59 5.45 19.54
C ILE A 83 -12.92 4.19 20.35
N ALA A 84 -14.20 3.96 20.67
CA ALA A 84 -14.63 2.77 21.40
C ALA A 84 -14.38 1.48 20.58
N GLN A 85 -14.66 1.50 19.27
CA GLN A 85 -14.38 0.38 18.38
C GLN A 85 -12.87 0.14 18.23
N ALA A 86 -12.09 1.20 18.01
CA ALA A 86 -10.65 1.08 17.85
C ALA A 86 -9.97 0.55 19.13
N LYS A 87 -10.48 0.91 20.31
CA LYS A 87 -10.04 0.31 21.59
C LYS A 87 -10.36 -1.17 21.70
N HIS A 88 -11.49 -1.61 21.14
CA HIS A 88 -11.85 -3.02 21.09
C HIS A 88 -10.92 -3.82 20.16
N GLU A 89 -10.51 -3.23 19.03
CA GLU A 89 -9.53 -3.81 18.09
C GLU A 89 -8.10 -3.81 18.68
N GLY A 90 -7.71 -2.73 19.36
CA GLY A 90 -6.56 -2.66 20.27
C GLY A 90 -5.19 -2.47 19.62
N GLU A 91 -5.11 -2.44 18.29
CA GLU A 91 -3.87 -2.27 17.54
C GLU A 91 -4.07 -1.35 16.33
N LEU A 92 -3.03 -0.59 15.99
CA LEU A 92 -2.87 0.16 14.76
C LEU A 92 -1.47 -0.09 14.19
N VAL A 93 -1.36 -0.48 12.94
CA VAL A 93 -0.10 -0.67 12.23
C VAL A 93 0.21 0.58 11.40
N LEU A 94 1.33 1.23 11.72
CA LEU A 94 1.81 2.45 11.08
C LEU A 94 3.11 2.21 10.32
N TYR A 95 3.12 2.50 9.02
CA TYR A 95 4.35 2.60 8.26
C TYR A 95 4.88 4.03 8.27
N ASP A 96 6.10 4.20 8.78
CA ASP A 96 6.85 5.45 8.66
C ASP A 96 7.76 5.41 7.44
N GLY A 97 7.29 6.00 6.33
CA GLY A 97 8.05 6.15 5.08
C GLY A 97 9.09 7.28 5.11
N HIS A 98 9.20 8.05 6.20
CA HIS A 98 10.27 9.04 6.36
C HIS A 98 11.58 8.42 6.86
N GLY A 99 11.59 7.11 7.14
CA GLY A 99 12.78 6.39 7.59
C GLY A 99 13.29 6.87 8.95
N GLY A 100 12.40 7.30 9.84
CA GLY A 100 12.75 7.80 11.17
C GLY A 100 13.36 9.20 11.16
N ALA A 101 13.41 9.87 10.01
CA ALA A 101 13.97 11.23 9.90
C ALA A 101 13.12 12.28 10.63
N LEU A 102 11.82 12.01 10.82
CA LEU A 102 10.89 12.89 11.52
C LEU A 102 10.58 12.30 12.91
N PRO A 103 11.18 12.82 14.00
CA PRO A 103 10.94 12.29 15.35
C PRO A 103 9.48 12.49 15.80
N SER A 104 8.74 13.40 15.17
CA SER A 104 7.34 13.67 15.46
C SER A 104 6.43 12.46 15.22
N ILE A 105 6.78 11.55 14.31
CA ILE A 105 5.92 10.39 13.99
C ILE A 105 5.95 9.39 15.14
N GLY A 106 7.14 9.02 15.60
CA GLY A 106 7.28 8.13 16.76
C GLY A 106 6.71 8.74 18.03
N PHE A 107 6.91 10.04 18.26
CA PHE A 107 6.30 10.75 19.38
C PHE A 107 4.77 10.74 19.32
N ALA A 108 4.17 11.02 18.15
CA ALA A 108 2.72 10.97 17.98
C ALA A 108 2.16 9.56 18.21
N ALA A 109 2.85 8.52 17.74
CA ALA A 109 2.46 7.13 18.00
C ALA A 109 2.50 6.77 19.50
N GLU A 110 3.51 7.26 20.22
CA GLU A 110 3.64 7.07 21.67
C GLU A 110 2.51 7.78 22.44
N GLU A 111 2.24 9.05 22.13
CA GLU A 111 1.16 9.81 22.77
C GLU A 111 -0.22 9.25 22.42
N PHE A 112 -0.46 8.87 21.16
CA PHE A 112 -1.69 8.20 20.76
C PHE A 112 -1.91 6.90 21.56
N SER A 113 -0.85 6.12 21.74
CA SER A 113 -0.92 4.89 22.53
C SER A 113 -1.28 5.14 23.99
N LYS A 114 -0.76 6.22 24.59
CA LYS A 114 -1.07 6.60 25.98
C LYS A 114 -2.52 7.10 26.13
N ASP A 115 -2.94 8.00 25.25
CA ASP A 115 -4.23 8.68 25.36
C ASP A 115 -5.39 7.73 25.05
N PHE A 116 -5.25 6.92 24.00
CA PHE A 116 -6.31 6.05 23.53
C PHE A 116 -6.18 4.61 24.00
N GLN A 117 -5.04 4.22 24.61
CA GLN A 117 -4.79 2.84 25.06
C GLN A 117 -4.89 1.83 23.90
N ILE A 118 -4.48 2.25 22.70
CA ILE A 118 -4.40 1.43 21.48
C ILE A 118 -2.92 1.25 21.16
N ARG A 119 -2.45 0.02 20.96
CA ARG A 119 -1.03 -0.21 20.62
C ARG A 119 -0.75 0.26 19.20
N VAL A 120 0.25 1.10 19.01
CA VAL A 120 0.75 1.45 17.67
C VAL A 120 2.01 0.66 17.35
N ASP A 121 1.98 -0.19 16.33
CA ASP A 121 3.16 -0.86 15.78
C ASP A 121 3.75 -0.02 14.63
N VAL A 122 4.95 0.53 14.84
CA VAL A 122 5.60 1.43 13.88
C VAL A 122 6.69 0.68 13.12
N SER A 123 6.49 0.51 11.80
CA SER A 123 7.51 -0.01 10.89
C SER A 123 8.16 1.13 10.12
N THR A 124 9.43 1.39 10.41
CA THR A 124 10.20 2.46 9.76
C THR A 124 10.91 1.96 8.50
N MET A 125 10.70 2.64 7.39
CA MET A 125 11.29 2.31 6.08
C MET A 125 11.43 3.54 5.18
N ARG A 126 12.07 3.41 4.01
CA ARG A 126 12.12 4.51 3.03
C ARG A 126 10.79 4.62 2.28
N ALA A 127 10.42 5.83 1.85
CA ALA A 127 9.16 6.06 1.12
C ALA A 127 9.01 5.17 -0.13
N SER A 128 10.09 4.94 -0.89
CA SER A 128 10.08 4.04 -2.04
C SER A 128 9.83 2.58 -1.65
N GLU A 129 10.36 2.15 -0.50
CA GLU A 129 10.14 0.81 0.02
C GLU A 129 8.70 0.65 0.52
N ALA A 130 8.18 1.65 1.24
CA ALA A 130 6.79 1.67 1.69
C ALA A 130 5.80 1.60 0.54
N LEU A 131 6.04 2.36 -0.54
CA LEU A 131 5.20 2.35 -1.72
C LEU A 131 5.13 0.95 -2.36
N GLU A 132 6.29 0.33 -2.59
CA GLU A 132 6.32 -1.01 -3.19
C GLU A 132 5.71 -2.06 -2.27
N ARG A 133 5.92 -1.94 -0.96
CA ARG A 133 5.31 -2.84 0.02
C ARG A 133 3.79 -2.74 0.02
N VAL A 134 3.22 -1.53 0.10
CA VAL A 134 1.77 -1.32 0.02
C VAL A 134 1.24 -1.84 -1.32
N ARG A 135 1.94 -1.61 -2.44
CA ARG A 135 1.53 -2.16 -3.74
C ARG A 135 1.42 -3.68 -3.70
N VAL A 136 2.42 -4.37 -3.17
CA VAL A 136 2.42 -5.84 -3.07
C VAL A 136 1.30 -6.33 -2.14
N GLU A 137 1.11 -5.68 -1.00
CA GLU A 137 0.06 -5.97 -0.02
C GLU A 137 -1.35 -5.82 -0.63
N GLN A 138 -1.59 -4.73 -1.35
CA GLN A 138 -2.88 -4.51 -2.01
C GLN A 138 -3.12 -5.50 -3.16
N GLN A 139 -2.08 -5.82 -3.94
CA GLN A 139 -2.18 -6.81 -5.03
C GLN A 139 -2.44 -8.23 -4.53
N SER A 140 -1.97 -8.57 -3.33
CA SER A 140 -2.24 -9.86 -2.69
C SER A 140 -3.55 -9.89 -1.89
N GLY A 141 -4.22 -8.75 -1.74
CA GLY A 141 -5.40 -8.59 -0.88
C GLY A 141 -5.07 -8.57 0.62
N GLN A 142 -3.79 -8.47 0.99
CA GLN A 142 -3.33 -8.50 2.37
C GLN A 142 -2.80 -7.13 2.79
N ALA A 143 -3.68 -6.14 2.92
CA ALA A 143 -3.32 -4.85 3.49
C ALA A 143 -2.91 -5.03 4.97
N VAL A 144 -1.64 -4.78 5.29
CA VAL A 144 -1.11 -4.96 6.66
C VAL A 144 -1.07 -3.65 7.42
N ALA A 145 -0.68 -2.55 6.76
CA ALA A 145 -0.67 -1.22 7.39
C ALA A 145 -2.04 -0.56 7.36
N ASP A 146 -2.43 0.04 8.47
CA ASP A 146 -3.62 0.89 8.57
C ASP A 146 -3.31 2.32 8.13
N VAL A 147 -2.10 2.80 8.46
CA VAL A 147 -1.66 4.18 8.18
C VAL A 147 -0.25 4.16 7.58
N LEU A 148 -0.01 5.03 6.61
CA LEU A 148 1.31 5.30 6.04
C LEU A 148 1.60 6.80 6.06
N THR A 149 2.76 7.18 6.59
CA THR A 149 3.26 8.56 6.49
C THR A 149 4.35 8.66 5.43
N VAL A 150 4.10 9.44 4.39
CA VAL A 150 5.02 9.69 3.27
C VAL A 150 4.91 11.13 2.78
N GLY A 151 5.87 11.55 1.96
CA GLY A 151 5.81 12.85 1.30
C GLY A 151 4.70 12.95 0.24
N PRO A 152 4.27 14.17 -0.10
CA PRO A 152 3.12 14.42 -0.99
C PRO A 152 3.26 13.82 -2.39
N THR A 153 4.48 13.77 -2.94
CA THR A 153 4.74 13.14 -4.25
C THR A 153 4.44 11.65 -4.24
N THR A 154 4.71 10.95 -3.13
CA THR A 154 4.36 9.53 -2.98
C THR A 154 2.86 9.35 -2.80
N VAL A 155 2.20 10.23 -2.03
CA VAL A 155 0.73 10.23 -1.91
C VAL A 155 0.06 10.37 -3.28
N TYR A 156 0.56 11.29 -4.13
CA TYR A 156 0.06 11.44 -5.50
C TYR A 156 0.12 10.13 -6.30
N GLN A 157 1.25 9.42 -6.23
CA GLN A 157 1.41 8.14 -6.93
C GLN A 157 0.43 7.08 -6.40
N MET A 158 0.23 7.02 -5.08
CA MET A 158 -0.70 6.06 -4.48
C MET A 158 -2.16 6.35 -4.81
N LEU A 159 -2.54 7.63 -4.97
CA LEU A 159 -3.88 8.02 -5.42
C LEU A 159 -4.14 7.60 -6.87
N GLN A 160 -3.13 7.65 -7.75
CA GLN A 160 -3.26 7.16 -9.12
C GLN A 160 -3.44 5.63 -9.19
N ASP A 161 -2.81 4.92 -8.25
CA ASP A 161 -2.83 3.45 -8.17
C ASP A 161 -4.02 2.91 -7.33
N ASP A 162 -4.86 3.78 -6.73
CA ASP A 162 -6.00 3.44 -5.86
C ASP A 162 -5.61 2.60 -4.61
N PHE A 163 -4.41 2.85 -4.05
CA PHE A 163 -3.88 2.13 -2.88
C PHE A 163 -4.21 2.77 -1.53
N VAL A 164 -4.83 3.95 -1.55
CA VAL A 164 -5.20 4.70 -0.33
C VAL A 164 -6.69 4.95 -0.33
N GLN A 165 -7.29 4.89 0.86
CA GLN A 165 -8.70 5.20 1.02
C GLN A 165 -8.89 6.72 1.11
N PRO A 166 -9.96 7.28 0.51
CA PRO A 166 -10.30 8.67 0.74
C PRO A 166 -10.62 8.87 2.22
N VAL A 167 -9.92 9.82 2.83
CA VAL A 167 -10.21 10.25 4.19
C VAL A 167 -11.43 11.18 4.12
N GLY A 168 -12.53 10.83 4.78
CA GLY A 168 -13.66 11.76 4.91
C GLY A 168 -13.48 12.70 6.09
N ASP A 169 -14.58 13.10 6.74
CA ASP A 169 -14.52 14.12 7.80
C ASP A 169 -13.73 13.64 9.02
N LEU A 170 -12.66 14.38 9.34
CA LEU A 170 -11.82 14.18 10.53
C LEU A 170 -12.05 15.30 11.55
N PRO A 171 -11.91 15.03 12.86
CA PRO A 171 -11.93 16.07 13.88
C PRO A 171 -10.73 17.00 13.68
N GLY A 172 -10.97 18.31 13.66
CA GLY A 172 -9.90 19.28 13.51
C GLY A 172 -9.43 19.50 12.07
N LEU A 173 -10.12 18.93 11.08
CA LEU A 173 -9.84 19.19 9.66
C LEU A 173 -9.98 20.68 9.34
N GLU A 174 -10.89 21.38 10.03
CA GLU A 174 -11.09 22.83 9.96
C GLU A 174 -9.90 23.65 10.51
N ARG A 175 -9.00 23.02 11.26
CA ARG A 175 -7.81 23.66 11.85
C ARG A 175 -6.59 23.57 10.94
N VAL A 176 -6.67 22.78 9.87
CA VAL A 176 -5.61 22.66 8.86
C VAL A 176 -5.47 24.00 8.13
N SER A 177 -4.24 24.49 7.99
CA SER A 177 -4.00 25.79 7.37
C SER A 177 -4.39 25.80 5.90
N GLN A 178 -4.82 26.97 5.40
CA GLN A 178 -5.19 27.12 3.99
C GLN A 178 -4.03 26.77 3.04
N ASP A 179 -2.79 27.04 3.45
CA ASP A 179 -1.61 26.70 2.65
C ASP A 179 -1.48 25.19 2.42
N VAL A 180 -1.82 24.36 3.43
CA VAL A 180 -1.82 22.90 3.27
C VAL A 180 -2.89 22.49 2.26
N TRP A 181 -4.09 23.07 2.33
CA TRP A 181 -5.16 22.79 1.37
C TRP A 181 -4.78 23.14 -0.06
N VAL A 182 -4.08 24.25 -0.29
CA VAL A 182 -3.56 24.61 -1.62
C VAL A 182 -2.60 23.54 -2.16
N HIS A 183 -1.76 22.96 -1.30
CA HIS A 183 -0.86 21.88 -1.71
C HIS A 183 -1.60 20.57 -1.95
N VAL A 184 -2.64 20.26 -1.16
CA VAL A 184 -3.48 19.06 -1.35
C VAL A 184 -4.26 19.16 -2.66
N ASP A 185 -4.92 20.29 -2.93
CA ASP A 185 -5.68 20.52 -4.18
C ASP A 185 -4.78 20.42 -5.43
N ALA A 186 -3.50 20.75 -5.31
CA ALA A 186 -2.52 20.61 -6.39
C ALA A 186 -2.16 19.15 -6.72
N LEU A 187 -2.46 18.20 -5.83
CA LEU A 187 -2.25 16.76 -6.03
C LEU A 187 -3.41 16.08 -6.78
N GLY A 188 -4.49 16.80 -7.10
CA GLY A 188 -5.62 16.29 -7.89
C GLY A 188 -6.53 15.35 -7.13
#